data_AF-A0A7J8VH74-F1
#
_entry.id   AF-A0A7J8VH74-F1
#
_cell.length_a   1.000
_cell.length_b   1.000
_cell.length_c   1.000
_cell.angle_alpha   90.00
_cell.angle_beta   90.00
_cell.angle_gamma   90.00
#
_symmetry.space_group_name_H-M   'P 1'
#
loop_
_entity.id
_entity.type
_entity.pdbx_description
1 polymer ?
#
loop_
_entity_poly.entity_id
_entity_poly.type
_entity_poly.pdbx_seq_one_letter_code
_entity_poly.pdbx_strand_id
1 'polypeptide(L)'
;MAWFSAAVSSGVPLVFVNIQTEQIVTSEKTNQNGKEISRGGKQQNTSTSVELVQGIRLWFLPGVEQVLLEMIPEPGETRFGLDIKRTDEGFICVGEVTKGSAADRAGLQQLLDEANLTKHLLVISRLEGKSVMPSTVGSAGFIHCCDHDEIKDALASAMEGLDIIQLHIMAWPNQTRPETPQAIAPATLRPPKPPL
;
A
#
# COMPACT_ATOMS: atom_id res chain seq x y z
N MET A 1 14.23 -10.30 2.54
CA MET A 1 15.03 -9.27 1.85
C MET A 1 14.87 -9.24 0.34
N ALA A 2 14.73 -10.39 -0.34
CA ALA A 2 14.56 -10.42 -1.81
C ALA A 2 13.40 -9.55 -2.31
N TRP A 3 12.21 -9.66 -1.72
CA TRP A 3 11.05 -8.83 -2.07
C TRP A 3 11.31 -7.32 -1.98
N PHE A 4 11.89 -6.85 -0.86
CA PHE A 4 12.23 -5.44 -0.68
C PHE A 4 13.24 -4.97 -1.74
N SER A 5 14.26 -5.79 -2.00
CA SER A 5 15.30 -5.45 -2.99
C SER A 5 14.73 -5.42 -4.41
N ALA A 6 13.82 -6.34 -4.75
CA ALA A 6 13.10 -6.35 -6.01
C ALA A 6 12.22 -5.10 -6.16
N ALA A 7 11.45 -4.75 -5.12
CA ALA A 7 10.59 -3.56 -5.13
C ALA A 7 11.40 -2.26 -5.32
N VAL A 8 12.51 -2.10 -4.58
CA VAL A 8 13.39 -0.93 -4.76
C VAL A 8 14.01 -0.93 -6.16
N SER A 9 14.42 -2.11 -6.67
CA SER A 9 14.98 -2.24 -8.02
C SER A 9 13.96 -2.00 -9.13
N SER A 10 12.67 -2.25 -8.90
CA SER A 10 11.57 -1.94 -9.83
C SER A 10 11.18 -0.46 -9.79
N GLY A 11 11.79 0.33 -8.89
CA GLY A 11 11.60 1.78 -8.77
C GLY A 11 10.59 2.18 -7.71
N VAL A 12 10.14 1.26 -6.85
CA VAL A 12 9.26 1.58 -5.71
C VAL A 12 10.06 2.39 -4.67
N PRO A 13 9.57 3.57 -4.24
CA PRO A 13 10.26 4.41 -3.27
C PRO A 13 10.14 3.84 -1.85
N LEU A 14 10.93 2.82 -1.49
CA LEU A 14 10.94 2.25 -0.14
C LEU A 14 12.23 2.59 0.60
N VAL A 15 12.09 2.95 1.88
CA VAL A 15 13.23 3.13 2.79
C VAL A 15 13.16 2.06 3.88
N PHE A 16 14.20 1.23 3.96
CA PHE A 16 14.30 0.21 5.00
C PHE A 16 14.43 0.87 6.39
N VAL A 17 13.67 0.39 7.37
CA VAL A 17 13.74 0.87 8.76
C VAL A 17 14.29 -0.22 9.67
N ASN A 18 13.63 -1.38 9.70
CA ASN A 18 13.98 -2.45 10.63
C ASN A 18 13.47 -3.80 10.15
N ILE A 19 14.08 -4.87 10.65
CA ILE A 19 13.62 -6.25 10.47
C ILE A 19 13.57 -6.94 11.83
N GLN A 20 12.49 -7.65 12.09
CA GLN A 20 12.28 -8.35 13.35
C GLN A 20 11.75 -9.75 13.09
N THR A 21 12.35 -10.74 13.72
CA THR A 21 11.83 -12.11 13.73
C THR A 21 10.77 -12.23 14.82
N GLU A 22 9.63 -12.82 14.49
CA GLU A 22 8.53 -13.08 15.43
C GLU A 22 8.04 -14.53 15.34
N GLN A 23 7.48 -15.07 16.42
CA GLN A 23 6.78 -16.35 16.37
C GLN A 23 5.29 -16.07 16.20
N ILE A 24 4.69 -16.60 15.13
CA ILE A 24 3.29 -16.45 14.80
C ILE A 24 2.60 -17.77 15.14
N VAL A 25 1.63 -17.71 16.04
CA VAL A 25 0.78 -18.86 16.37
C VAL A 25 -0.37 -18.88 15.39
N THR A 26 -0.37 -19.81 14.44
CA THR A 26 -1.48 -20.03 13.53
C THR A 26 -2.36 -21.15 14.09
N SER A 27 -3.56 -20.78 14.53
CA SER A 27 -4.62 -21.78 14.76
C SER A 27 -5.43 -21.90 13.48
N GLU A 28 -5.35 -23.04 12.79
CA GLU A 28 -6.26 -23.34 11.69
C GLU A 28 -7.68 -23.47 12.27
N LYS A 29 -8.50 -22.44 12.09
CA LYS A 29 -9.96 -22.59 12.22
C LYS A 29 -10.46 -23.12 10.88
N THR A 30 -10.63 -24.43 10.79
CA THR A 30 -11.35 -25.08 9.70
C THR A 30 -12.78 -24.49 9.64
N ASN A 31 -12.98 -23.44 8.86
CA ASN A 31 -14.30 -22.93 8.52
C ASN A 31 -14.92 -23.87 7.48
N GLN A 32 -15.38 -25.05 7.94
CA GLN A 32 -16.37 -25.83 7.21
C GLN A 32 -17.69 -25.06 7.24
N ASN A 33 -18.01 -24.37 6.15
CA ASN A 33 -19.37 -23.90 5.92
C ASN A 33 -19.87 -24.43 4.57
N GLY A 34 -20.85 -25.35 4.61
CA GLY A 34 -21.72 -25.59 3.45
C GLY A 34 -22.15 -27.04 3.13
N LYS A 35 -22.82 -27.74 4.06
CA LYS A 35 -24.14 -28.43 3.89
C LYS A 35 -24.29 -29.70 4.74
N GLU A 36 -25.49 -29.82 5.28
CA GLU A 36 -25.93 -30.59 6.45
C GLU A 36 -26.31 -32.06 6.16
N ILE A 37 -26.47 -32.81 7.26
CA ILE A 37 -27.26 -34.06 7.50
C ILE A 37 -26.46 -35.37 7.50
N SER A 38 -26.13 -35.87 8.70
CA SER A 38 -26.62 -37.18 9.19
C SER A 38 -26.22 -37.49 10.64
N ARG A 39 -27.21 -38.01 11.38
CA ARG A 39 -27.14 -38.57 12.74
C ARG A 39 -26.09 -39.68 12.86
N GLY A 40 -25.33 -39.71 13.96
CA GLY A 40 -24.56 -40.90 14.37
C GLY A 40 -23.31 -40.53 15.15
N GLY A 41 -23.21 -40.99 16.41
CA GLY A 41 -22.24 -40.49 17.38
C GLY A 41 -20.76 -40.76 17.10
N LYS A 42 -19.93 -39.89 17.66
CA LYS A 42 -18.67 -40.16 18.38
C LYS A 42 -18.05 -38.81 18.72
N GLN A 43 -17.82 -38.57 20.00
CA GLN A 43 -17.09 -37.42 20.51
C GLN A 43 -15.64 -37.54 20.00
N GLN A 44 -15.34 -36.92 18.87
CA GLN A 44 -13.97 -36.78 18.37
C GLN A 44 -13.36 -35.57 19.06
N ASN A 45 -12.27 -35.81 19.80
CA ASN A 45 -11.38 -34.75 20.26
C ASN A 45 -10.89 -34.00 19.02
N THR A 46 -11.44 -32.82 18.76
CA THR A 46 -10.87 -31.86 17.80
C THR A 46 -9.57 -31.34 18.40
N SER A 47 -8.49 -32.09 18.26
CA SER A 47 -7.14 -31.60 18.47
C SER A 47 -6.93 -30.43 17.51
N THR A 48 -7.06 -29.21 18.00
CA THR A 48 -6.72 -28.01 17.24
C THR A 48 -5.21 -28.06 17.05
N SER A 49 -4.72 -28.35 15.85
CA SER A 49 -3.31 -28.26 15.53
C SER A 49 -2.91 -26.79 15.62
N VAL A 50 -2.25 -26.43 16.71
CA VAL A 50 -1.62 -25.13 16.86
C VAL A 50 -0.27 -25.25 16.17
N GLU A 51 -0.16 -24.67 14.97
CA GLU A 51 1.11 -24.59 14.26
C GLU A 51 1.81 -23.30 14.66
N LEU A 52 3.08 -23.43 15.04
CA LEU A 52 3.92 -22.30 15.40
C LEU A 52 4.84 -22.00 14.21
N VAL A 53 4.59 -20.90 13.52
CA VAL A 53 5.36 -20.49 12.34
C VAL A 53 6.29 -19.34 12.73
N GLN A 54 7.56 -19.45 12.35
CA GLN A 54 8.50 -18.33 12.52
C GLN A 54 8.30 -17.32 11.38
N GLY A 55 7.84 -16.12 11.74
CA GLY A 55 7.61 -15.02 10.84
C GLY A 55 8.73 -13.98 10.86
N ILE A 56 8.73 -13.12 9.84
CA ILE A 56 9.63 -11.96 9.75
C ILE A 56 8.76 -10.74 9.48
N ARG A 57 8.88 -9.73 10.34
CA ARG A 57 8.30 -8.41 10.14
C ARG A 57 9.34 -7.48 9.53
N LEU A 58 8.95 -6.85 8.43
CA LEU A 58 9.74 -5.83 7.76
C LEU A 58 9.09 -4.46 7.97
N TRP A 59 9.84 -3.53 8.56
CA TRP A 59 9.44 -2.14 8.71
C TRP A 59 10.11 -1.30 7.63
N PHE A 60 9.31 -0.51 6.92
CA PHE A 60 9.78 0.41 5.88
C PHE A 60 8.97 1.70 5.92
N LEU A 61 9.57 2.78 5.42
CA LEU A 61 8.87 4.03 5.15
C LEU A 61 8.49 4.11 3.66
N PRO A 62 7.31 4.64 3.34
CA PRO A 62 6.88 4.86 1.97
C PRO A 62 7.51 6.15 1.41
N GLY A 63 8.76 6.05 0.97
CA GLY A 63 9.56 7.17 0.51
C GLY A 63 10.14 8.00 1.66
N VAL A 64 10.72 9.16 1.31
CA VAL A 64 11.12 10.17 2.31
C VAL A 64 9.92 11.07 2.65
N GLU A 65 8.98 11.20 1.72
CA GLU A 65 7.74 11.95 1.90
C GLU A 65 6.56 11.21 1.24
N GLN A 66 5.35 11.45 1.77
CA GLN A 66 4.09 11.09 1.12
C GLN A 66 3.36 12.36 0.74
N VAL A 67 2.90 12.43 -0.51
CA VAL A 67 2.13 13.56 -1.05
C VAL A 67 0.65 13.20 -1.00
N LEU A 68 -0.15 14.02 -0.32
CA LEU A 68 -1.61 13.96 -0.38
C LEU A 68 -2.12 14.75 -1.59
N LEU A 69 -2.94 14.11 -2.40
CA LEU A 69 -3.65 14.71 -3.53
C LEU A 69 -5.14 14.55 -3.33
N GLU A 70 -5.88 15.64 -3.54
CA GLU A 70 -7.34 15.62 -3.54
C GLU A 70 -7.81 15.71 -4.98
N MET A 71 -8.44 14.65 -5.46
CA MET A 71 -9.04 14.62 -6.80
C MET A 71 -10.49 15.04 -6.67
N ILE A 72 -10.83 16.15 -7.33
CA ILE A 72 -12.16 16.77 -7.27
C ILE A 72 -12.84 16.55 -8.64
N PRO A 73 -13.91 15.74 -8.71
CA PRO A 73 -14.62 15.48 -9.96
C PRO A 73 -15.47 16.69 -10.35
N GLU A 74 -15.59 16.93 -11.66
CA GLU A 74 -16.44 17.98 -12.23
C GLU A 74 -17.70 17.40 -12.91
N PRO A 75 -18.81 18.16 -12.96
CA PRO A 75 -20.02 17.69 -13.63
C PRO A 75 -19.78 17.37 -15.12
N GLY A 76 -20.13 16.15 -15.52
CA GLY A 76 -19.95 15.66 -16.89
C GLY A 76 -18.73 14.75 -17.09
N GLU A 77 -17.86 14.62 -16.09
CA GLU A 77 -16.81 13.61 -16.08
C GLU A 77 -17.40 12.21 -15.76
N THR A 78 -16.86 11.16 -16.39
CA THR A 78 -17.28 9.77 -16.16
C THR A 78 -16.26 8.97 -15.34
N ARG A 79 -15.08 9.54 -15.11
CA ARG A 79 -13.96 8.92 -14.38
C ARG A 79 -12.97 9.99 -13.93
N PHE A 80 -12.20 9.69 -12.89
CA PHE A 80 -11.14 10.58 -12.39
C PHE A 80 -9.98 10.76 -13.38
N GLY A 81 -9.88 9.90 -14.40
CA GLY A 81 -8.85 9.99 -15.45
C GLY A 81 -7.50 9.44 -15.04
N LEU A 82 -7.48 8.46 -14.14
CA LEU A 82 -6.30 7.75 -13.67
C LEU A 82 -6.33 6.29 -14.13
N ASP A 83 -5.26 5.82 -14.76
CA ASP A 83 -4.98 4.40 -14.97
C ASP A 83 -4.07 3.85 -13.88
N ILE A 84 -4.40 2.66 -13.38
CA ILE A 84 -3.70 2.02 -12.27
C ILE A 84 -3.11 0.70 -12.74
N LYS A 85 -1.87 0.44 -12.35
CA LYS A 85 -1.12 -0.78 -12.65
C LYS A 85 -0.66 -1.43 -11.36
N ARG A 86 -0.47 -2.75 -11.41
CA ARG A 86 0.07 -3.54 -10.30
C ARG A 86 1.44 -4.07 -10.68
N THR A 87 2.40 -3.91 -9.78
CA THR A 87 3.74 -4.49 -9.88
C THR A 87 3.75 -5.95 -9.43
N ASP A 88 4.77 -6.70 -9.84
CA ASP A 88 4.97 -8.09 -9.41
C ASP A 88 5.19 -8.18 -7.90
N GLU A 89 5.73 -7.13 -7.28
CA GLU A 89 5.90 -7.03 -5.83
C GLU A 89 4.60 -6.67 -5.09
N GLY A 90 3.49 -6.41 -5.80
CA GLY A 90 2.16 -6.16 -5.23
C GLY A 90 1.86 -4.70 -4.93
N PHE A 91 2.71 -3.76 -5.33
CA PHE A 91 2.42 -2.33 -5.23
C PHE A 91 1.49 -1.87 -6.35
N ILE A 92 0.63 -0.93 -6.01
CA ILE A 92 -0.28 -0.26 -6.92
C ILE A 92 0.34 1.08 -7.34
N CYS A 93 0.53 1.26 -8.64
CA CYS A 93 1.14 2.46 -9.21
C CYS A 93 0.26 3.13 -10.27
N VAL A 94 0.49 4.42 -10.46
CA VAL A 94 -0.14 5.21 -11.51
C VAL A 94 0.54 4.89 -12.83
N GLY A 95 -0.25 4.45 -13.81
CA GLY A 95 0.23 4.09 -15.14
C GLY A 95 0.18 5.25 -16.12
N GLU A 96 -0.96 5.93 -16.18
CA GLU A 96 -1.24 7.04 -17.11
C GLU A 96 -2.27 7.97 -16.48
N VAL A 97 -2.20 9.26 -16.84
CA VAL A 97 -3.17 10.27 -16.43
C VAL A 97 -3.78 10.91 -17.68
N THR A 98 -5.11 10.98 -17.72
CA THR A 98 -5.85 11.60 -18.82
C THR A 98 -5.80 13.12 -18.67
N LYS A 99 -5.31 13.84 -19.69
CA LYS A 99 -5.25 15.31 -19.67
C LYS A 99 -6.62 15.95 -19.44
N GLY A 100 -6.66 17.00 -18.63
CA GLY A 100 -7.86 17.75 -18.28
C GLY A 100 -8.81 17.05 -17.31
N SER A 101 -8.50 15.83 -16.86
CA SER A 101 -9.29 15.10 -15.87
C SER A 101 -9.05 15.59 -14.44
N ALA A 102 -9.90 15.18 -13.49
CA ALA A 102 -9.70 15.42 -12.07
C ALA A 102 -8.31 15.01 -11.56
N ALA A 103 -7.75 13.90 -12.03
CA ALA A 103 -6.40 13.46 -11.68
C ALA A 103 -5.30 14.41 -12.22
N ASP A 104 -5.45 14.91 -13.44
CA ASP A 104 -4.54 15.89 -14.03
C ASP A 104 -4.60 17.23 -13.29
N ARG A 105 -5.82 17.72 -13.01
CA ARG A 105 -6.05 18.94 -12.21
C ARG A 105 -5.49 18.85 -10.80
N ALA A 106 -5.51 17.66 -10.19
CA ALA A 106 -4.91 17.40 -8.89
C ALA A 106 -3.37 17.40 -8.92
N GLY A 107 -2.73 17.48 -10.10
CA GLY A 107 -1.28 17.49 -10.26
C GLY A 107 -0.65 16.10 -10.43
N LEU A 108 -1.45 15.05 -10.63
CA LEU A 108 -0.94 13.68 -10.72
C LEU A 108 -0.06 13.46 -11.96
N GLN A 109 -0.36 14.14 -13.07
CA GLN A 109 0.45 14.10 -14.29
C GLN A 109 1.87 14.63 -14.05
N GLN A 110 2.01 15.74 -13.31
CA GLN A 110 3.32 16.32 -13.00
C GLN A 110 4.17 15.35 -12.17
N LEU A 111 3.56 14.73 -11.16
CA LEU A 111 4.23 13.73 -10.33
C LEU A 111 4.61 12.48 -11.11
N LEU A 112 3.79 12.07 -12.08
CA LEU A 112 4.09 10.93 -12.95
C LEU A 112 5.29 11.24 -13.86
N ASP A 113 5.35 12.44 -14.42
CA ASP A 113 6.47 12.88 -15.26
C ASP A 113 7.78 12.97 -14.45
N GLU A 114 7.73 13.48 -13.21
CA GLU A 114 8.87 13.52 -12.29
C GLU A 114 9.36 12.11 -11.90
N ALA A 115 8.43 11.19 -11.60
CA ALA A 115 8.77 9.80 -11.30
C ALA A 115 9.44 9.14 -12.52
N ASN A 116 8.89 9.33 -13.72
CA ASN A 116 9.46 8.81 -14.96
C ASN A 116 10.84 9.38 -15.28
N LEU A 117 11.08 10.67 -14.99
CA LEU A 117 12.38 11.32 -15.17
C LEU A 117 13.44 10.69 -14.25
N THR A 118 13.05 10.38 -13.01
CA THR A 118 13.94 9.77 -12.01
C THR A 118 14.00 8.24 -12.07
N LYS A 119 13.29 7.61 -13.01
CA LYS A 119 13.16 6.14 -13.15
C LYS A 119 12.53 5.46 -11.93
N HIS A 120 11.69 6.17 -11.20
CA HIS A 120 10.89 5.63 -10.10
C HIS A 120 9.44 5.43 -10.53
N LEU A 121 8.73 4.59 -9.78
CA LEU A 121 7.30 4.39 -9.95
C LEU A 121 6.53 5.37 -9.08
N LEU A 122 5.42 5.89 -9.62
CA LEU A 122 4.49 6.70 -8.84
C LEU A 122 3.51 5.77 -8.10
N VAL A 123 3.83 5.45 -6.85
CA VAL A 123 3.13 4.41 -6.08
C VAL A 123 2.06 5.04 -5.18
N ILE A 124 0.86 4.46 -5.20
CA ILE A 124 -0.26 4.86 -4.34
C ILE A 124 -0.09 4.13 -3.00
N SER A 125 0.12 4.84 -1.90
CA SER A 125 0.21 4.23 -0.57
C SER A 125 -1.15 4.05 0.10
N ARG A 126 -2.06 5.02 -0.11
CA ARG A 126 -3.39 5.03 0.51
C ARG A 126 -4.45 5.61 -0.41
N LEU A 127 -5.67 5.11 -0.26
CA LEU A 127 -6.90 5.64 -0.85
C LEU A 127 -7.90 5.86 0.29
N GLU A 128 -8.42 7.07 0.46
CA GLU A 128 -9.36 7.40 1.56
C GLU A 128 -8.81 6.99 2.94
N GLY A 129 -7.51 7.21 3.15
CA GLY A 129 -6.80 6.83 4.39
C GLY A 129 -6.52 5.32 4.55
N LYS A 130 -7.17 4.45 3.77
CA LYS A 130 -6.93 3.00 3.77
C LYS A 130 -5.63 2.67 3.04
N SER A 131 -4.76 1.89 3.66
CA SER A 131 -3.51 1.45 3.05
C SER A 131 -3.79 0.45 1.93
N VAL A 132 -3.24 0.71 0.75
CA VAL A 132 -3.27 -0.24 -0.38
C VAL A 132 -1.93 -0.98 -0.55
N MET A 133 -1.01 -0.79 0.41
CA MET A 133 0.30 -1.42 0.42
C MET A 133 0.24 -2.93 0.71
N PRO A 134 1.17 -3.71 0.12
CA PRO A 134 1.43 -5.09 0.53
C PRO A 134 1.66 -5.19 2.05
N SER A 135 1.00 -6.15 2.71
CA SER A 135 0.98 -6.21 4.18
C SER A 135 1.40 -7.55 4.74
N THR A 136 0.97 -8.66 4.16
CA THR A 136 1.27 -10.00 4.66
C THR A 136 1.71 -10.93 3.54
N VAL A 137 2.51 -11.93 3.89
CA VAL A 137 2.93 -12.99 2.98
C VAL A 137 2.44 -14.31 3.57
N GLY A 138 1.70 -15.09 2.77
CA GLY A 138 1.21 -16.40 3.17
C GLY A 138 2.33 -17.45 3.22
N SER A 139 2.05 -18.60 3.84
CA SER A 139 3.00 -19.73 3.92
C SER A 139 3.43 -20.27 2.55
N ALA A 140 2.57 -20.15 1.54
CA ALA A 140 2.88 -20.49 0.14
C ALA A 140 3.75 -19.44 -0.59
N GLY A 141 4.15 -18.36 0.08
CA GLY A 141 4.99 -17.30 -0.48
C GLY A 141 4.22 -16.22 -1.25
N PHE A 142 2.89 -16.31 -1.33
CA PHE A 142 2.07 -15.29 -1.97
C PHE A 142 1.94 -14.04 -1.10
N ILE A 143 2.09 -12.88 -1.72
CA ILE A 143 1.92 -11.58 -1.07
C ILE A 143 0.44 -11.22 -1.12
N HIS A 144 -0.17 -11.03 0.05
CA HIS A 144 -1.50 -10.47 0.17
C HIS A 144 -1.43 -8.95 0.02
N CYS A 145 -2.25 -8.46 -0.88
CA CYS A 145 -2.14 -7.16 -1.50
C CYS A 145 -3.56 -6.69 -1.85
N CYS A 146 -3.77 -5.38 -1.90
CA CYS A 146 -5.08 -4.79 -2.17
C CYS A 146 -5.65 -5.28 -3.51
N ASP A 147 -6.96 -5.53 -3.54
CA ASP A 147 -7.63 -5.92 -4.78
C ASP A 147 -7.70 -4.72 -5.73
N HIS A 148 -7.37 -4.97 -6.99
CA HIS A 148 -7.43 -3.96 -8.04
C HIS A 148 -8.86 -3.51 -8.29
N ASP A 149 -9.82 -4.42 -8.14
CA ASP A 149 -11.23 -4.13 -8.35
C ASP A 149 -11.80 -3.28 -7.19
N GLU A 150 -11.35 -3.49 -5.95
CA GLU A 150 -11.75 -2.64 -4.82
C GLU A 150 -11.38 -1.16 -5.02
N ILE A 151 -10.19 -0.89 -5.58
CA ILE A 151 -9.74 0.47 -5.87
C ILE A 151 -10.58 1.09 -6.99
N LYS A 152 -10.86 0.31 -8.04
CA LYS A 152 -11.70 0.77 -9.16
C LYS A 152 -13.12 1.06 -8.71
N ASP A 153 -13.70 0.20 -7.89
CA ASP A 153 -15.06 0.36 -7.37
C ASP A 153 -15.14 1.58 -6.44
N ALA A 154 -14.13 1.81 -5.61
CA ALA A 154 -14.05 3.02 -4.79
C ALA A 154 -13.99 4.30 -5.63
N LEU A 155 -13.18 4.31 -6.71
CA LEU A 155 -13.11 5.44 -7.64
C LEU A 155 -14.42 5.62 -8.42
N ALA A 156 -15.07 4.54 -8.85
CA ALA A 156 -16.34 4.60 -9.57
C ALA A 156 -17.45 5.13 -8.65
N SER A 157 -17.56 4.60 -7.44
CA SER A 157 -18.53 5.05 -6.44
C SER A 157 -18.35 6.53 -6.09
N ALA A 158 -17.12 7.01 -5.91
CA ALA A 158 -16.86 8.42 -5.65
C ALA A 158 -17.22 9.30 -6.85
N MET A 159 -17.00 8.83 -8.09
CA MET A 159 -17.39 9.55 -9.30
C MET A 159 -18.92 9.67 -9.43
N GLU A 160 -19.67 8.60 -9.13
CA GLU A 160 -21.14 8.61 -9.15
C GLU A 160 -21.72 9.61 -8.12
N GLY A 161 -21.07 9.74 -6.96
CA GLY A 161 -21.42 10.71 -5.92
C GLY A 161 -20.92 12.13 -6.20
N LEU A 162 -20.03 12.32 -7.18
CA LEU A 162 -19.19 13.52 -7.35
C LEU A 162 -18.43 13.89 -6.06
N ASP A 163 -17.99 12.86 -5.33
CA ASP A 163 -17.26 13.01 -4.09
C ASP A 163 -15.77 13.28 -4.34
N ILE A 164 -15.17 14.09 -3.48
CA ILE A 164 -13.73 14.31 -3.47
C ILE A 164 -13.06 13.03 -2.96
N ILE A 165 -12.01 12.58 -3.65
CA ILE A 165 -11.23 11.42 -3.23
C ILE A 165 -9.78 11.79 -2.91
N GLN A 166 -9.30 11.33 -1.76
CA GLN A 166 -7.98 11.55 -1.21
C GLN A 166 -7.05 10.39 -1.57
N LEU A 167 -5.98 10.73 -2.29
CA LEU A 167 -4.95 9.81 -2.74
C LEU A 167 -3.62 10.17 -2.09
N HIS A 168 -2.99 9.21 -1.40
CA HIS A 168 -1.63 9.40 -0.90
C HIS A 168 -0.65 8.70 -1.83
N ILE A 169 0.33 9.46 -2.29
CA ILE A 169 1.36 9.03 -3.22
C ILE A 169 2.71 9.01 -2.52
N MET A 170 3.52 8.00 -2.81
CA MET A 170 4.88 7.88 -2.30
C MET A 170 5.84 8.71 -3.15
N ALA A 171 6.68 9.52 -2.51
CA ALA A 171 7.59 10.45 -3.19
C ALA A 171 9.07 10.24 -2.79
N TRP A 172 9.98 10.46 -3.74
CA TRP A 172 11.42 10.60 -3.50
C TRP A 172 11.76 12.08 -3.22
N PRO A 173 12.73 12.37 -2.34
CA PRO A 173 13.08 13.73 -1.89
C PRO A 173 13.58 14.70 -2.98
N ASN A 174 13.76 14.25 -4.22
CA ASN A 174 14.15 15.10 -5.35
C ASN A 174 12.94 15.67 -6.11
N GLN A 175 11.71 15.48 -5.64
CA GLN A 175 10.55 16.19 -6.17
C GLN A 175 10.70 17.67 -5.86
N THR A 176 11.06 18.45 -6.89
CA THR A 176 11.19 19.90 -6.82
C THR A 176 9.81 20.53 -6.65
N ARG A 177 9.29 20.50 -5.43
CA ARG A 177 8.16 21.34 -5.04
C ARG A 177 8.71 22.74 -4.68
N PRO A 178 8.06 23.84 -5.09
CA PRO A 178 8.35 25.14 -4.50
C PRO A 178 8.16 25.03 -2.98
N GLU A 179 9.21 25.30 -2.23
CA GLU A 179 9.20 25.19 -0.77
C GLU A 179 8.09 26.05 -0.16
N THR A 180 7.17 25.40 0.57
CA THR A 180 6.42 26.06 1.64
C THR A 180 7.18 25.80 2.95
N PRO A 181 7.35 26.79 3.85
CA PRO A 181 8.43 26.75 4.83
C PRO A 181 8.24 25.74 5.96
N GLN A 182 9.37 25.14 6.34
CA GLN A 182 9.72 24.45 7.59
C GLN A 182 9.44 22.95 7.69
N ALA A 183 10.36 22.17 7.10
CA ALA A 183 10.75 20.89 7.67
C ALA A 183 11.83 21.10 8.75
N ILE A 184 11.54 20.73 9.99
CA ILE A 184 12.55 20.58 11.03
C ILE A 184 13.35 19.31 10.70
N ALA A 185 14.65 19.49 10.43
CA ALA A 185 15.56 18.41 10.09
C ALA A 185 15.56 17.28 11.13
N PRO A 186 15.63 15.99 10.73
CA PRO A 186 15.76 14.87 11.66
C PRO A 186 17.23 14.75 12.09
N ALA A 187 17.70 15.74 12.84
CA ALA A 187 19.03 15.75 13.44
C ALA A 187 18.97 15.65 14.97
N THR A 188 18.05 14.86 15.54
CA THR A 188 18.05 14.63 16.99
C THR A 188 17.50 13.26 17.42
N LEU A 189 18.12 12.17 16.97
CA LEU A 189 17.99 10.87 17.65
C LEU A 189 19.38 10.34 17.95
N ARG A 190 20.06 10.98 18.92
CA ARG A 190 21.24 10.38 19.56
C ARG A 190 20.79 9.69 20.86
N PRO A 191 21.23 8.45 21.12
CA PRO A 191 20.91 7.78 22.38
C PRO A 191 21.57 8.51 23.56
N PRO A 192 20.92 8.50 24.76
CA PRO A 192 21.47 9.14 25.95
C PRO A 192 22.76 8.42 26.38
N LYS A 193 23.77 9.22 26.79
CA LYS A 193 25.02 8.68 27.32
C LYS A 193 24.81 8.08 28.71
N PRO A 194 25.48 6.96 29.03
CA PRO A 194 25.37 6.35 30.34
C PRO A 194 26.00 7.23 31.44
N PRO A 195 25.47 7.19 32.68
CA PRO A 195 26.00 7.96 33.79
C PRO A 195 27.36 7.42 34.28
N LEU A 196 28.23 8.33 34.71
CA LEU A 196 29.52 8.08 35.37
C LEU A 196 29.32 7.62 36.82
#